data_AF-A0A9E8NI22-F1
#
_entry.id   AF-A0A9E8NI22-F1
#
_cell.length_a   1.000
_cell.length_b   1.000
_cell.length_c   1.000
_cell.angle_alpha   90.00
_cell.angle_beta   90.00
_cell.angle_gamma   90.00
#
_symmetry.space_group_name_H-M   'P 1'
#
loop_
_entity.id
_entity.type
_entity.pdbx_description
1 polymer ?
#
loop_
_entity_poly.entity_id
_entity_poly.type
_entity_poly.pdbx_seq_one_letter_code
_entity_poly.pdbx_strand_id
1 'polypeptide(L)'
;MSIHPITPIKCITKSSSSSYLLWLCFAVLFSLQVNVQAQSYQLAGAKIENDSSNAHWRILTNAATRRTQVQFFGRDQQLLYEEALPEKWIKQNRKTQKQLDKLLSQILANQLLIARLKTEDLPPKLPDPVPTYLNASQDSSSNSGSYSVHATINADAKLYIVVDNPDRFRYKIEVVDHMERSVYKEFTSHDHYRRRLDVSPLPGDSLRVIVGINNQRFIYNIKKQNTKSTYSIQQMVAASQNN
;
A
#
# COMPACT_ATOMS: atom_id res chain seq x y z
N MET A 1 -9.04 -7.79 -97.82
CA MET A 1 -10.14 -7.34 -96.93
C MET A 1 -10.87 -8.56 -96.41
N SER A 2 -10.64 -8.94 -95.16
CA SER A 2 -11.62 -9.64 -94.33
C SER A 2 -11.10 -9.59 -92.90
N ILE A 3 -11.76 -8.80 -92.07
CA ILE A 3 -11.40 -8.53 -90.68
C ILE A 3 -12.35 -9.36 -89.83
N HIS A 4 -11.84 -10.35 -89.11
CA HIS A 4 -12.62 -11.13 -88.14
C HIS A 4 -12.63 -10.43 -86.76
N PRO A 5 -13.77 -10.45 -86.04
CA PRO A 5 -13.91 -9.80 -84.76
C PRO A 5 -13.33 -10.67 -83.63
N ILE A 6 -12.49 -10.06 -82.79
CA ILE A 6 -11.95 -10.65 -81.57
C ILE A 6 -12.99 -10.46 -80.45
N THR A 7 -13.51 -11.57 -79.93
CA THR A 7 -14.43 -11.58 -78.79
C THR A 7 -13.70 -11.30 -77.47
N PRO A 8 -14.31 -10.53 -76.53
CA PRO A 8 -13.69 -10.20 -75.25
C PRO A 8 -13.76 -11.36 -74.25
N ILE A 9 -12.61 -11.69 -73.67
CA ILE A 9 -12.46 -12.65 -72.58
C ILE A 9 -12.93 -11.98 -71.28
N LYS A 10 -14.00 -12.50 -70.67
CA LYS A 10 -14.46 -12.09 -69.34
C LYS A 10 -13.54 -12.69 -68.27
N CYS A 11 -12.72 -11.85 -67.64
CA CYS A 11 -12.02 -12.21 -66.41
C CYS A 11 -13.00 -12.25 -65.23
N ILE A 12 -13.24 -13.46 -64.71
CA ILE A 12 -13.98 -13.70 -63.48
C ILE A 12 -12.99 -13.57 -62.32
N THR A 13 -13.04 -12.45 -61.59
CA THR A 13 -12.32 -12.30 -60.31
C THR A 13 -13.15 -12.94 -59.20
N LYS A 14 -12.78 -14.17 -58.81
CA LYS A 14 -13.29 -14.79 -57.57
C LYS A 14 -12.66 -14.10 -56.37
N SER A 15 -13.41 -13.16 -55.83
CA SER A 15 -13.33 -12.67 -54.45
C SER A 15 -13.60 -13.81 -53.47
N SER A 16 -13.15 -13.60 -52.22
CA SER A 16 -13.49 -14.36 -51.01
C SER A 16 -12.57 -15.53 -50.68
N SER A 17 -11.64 -15.28 -49.75
CA SER A 17 -11.30 -16.19 -48.62
C SER A 17 -10.12 -15.66 -47.78
N SER A 18 -10.01 -14.35 -47.54
CA SER A 18 -8.93 -13.80 -46.69
C SER A 18 -9.41 -13.29 -45.32
N SER A 19 -10.71 -13.13 -45.14
CA SER A 19 -11.30 -12.55 -43.93
C SER A 19 -11.38 -13.54 -42.75
N TYR A 20 -11.45 -14.85 -43.03
CA TYR A 20 -11.64 -15.87 -41.99
C TYR A 20 -10.33 -16.25 -41.26
N LEU A 21 -9.17 -16.10 -41.93
CA LEU A 21 -7.87 -16.37 -41.31
C LEU A 21 -7.48 -15.31 -40.27
N LEU A 22 -7.83 -14.04 -40.51
CA LEU A 22 -7.58 -12.95 -39.55
C LEU A 22 -8.45 -13.07 -38.30
N TRP A 23 -9.67 -13.60 -38.41
CA TRP A 23 -10.57 -13.79 -37.27
C TRP A 23 -10.13 -14.94 -36.36
N LEU A 24 -9.57 -16.02 -36.92
CA LEU A 24 -9.02 -17.14 -36.14
C LEU A 24 -7.79 -16.73 -35.31
N CYS A 25 -6.90 -15.88 -35.84
CA CYS A 25 -5.75 -15.36 -35.07
C CYS A 25 -6.18 -14.48 -33.88
N PHE A 26 -7.25 -13.68 -34.03
CA PHE A 26 -7.78 -12.87 -32.93
C PHE A 26 -8.41 -13.72 -31.81
N ALA A 27 -9.10 -14.81 -32.15
CA ALA A 27 -9.71 -15.70 -31.16
C ALA A 27 -8.66 -16.47 -30.32
N VAL A 28 -7.53 -16.85 -30.94
CA VAL A 28 -6.42 -17.52 -30.23
C VAL A 28 -5.66 -16.54 -29.31
N LEU A 29 -5.50 -15.28 -29.72
CA LEU A 29 -4.87 -14.26 -28.86
C LEU A 29 -5.77 -13.83 -27.69
N PHE A 30 -7.10 -13.80 -27.85
CA PHE A 30 -8.01 -13.42 -26.77
C PHE A 30 -8.17 -14.52 -25.71
N SER A 31 -8.09 -15.80 -26.10
CA SER A 31 -8.15 -16.93 -25.17
C SER A 31 -6.87 -17.09 -24.33
N LEU A 32 -5.75 -16.47 -24.71
CA LEU A 32 -4.54 -16.37 -23.89
C LEU A 32 -4.62 -15.31 -22.78
N GLN A 33 -5.60 -14.38 -22.80
CA GLN A 33 -5.72 -13.34 -21.76
C GLN A 33 -6.64 -13.70 -20.59
N VAL A 34 -7.33 -14.85 -20.61
CA VAL A 34 -8.29 -15.21 -19.54
C VAL A 34 -7.67 -16.06 -18.41
N ASN A 35 -6.42 -16.50 -18.53
CA ASN A 35 -5.76 -17.37 -17.52
C ASN A 35 -4.64 -16.69 -16.72
N VAL A 36 -4.76 -15.39 -16.44
CA VAL A 36 -4.01 -14.74 -15.35
C VAL A 36 -4.99 -14.31 -14.24
N GLN A 37 -5.97 -15.15 -13.93
CA GLN A 37 -6.28 -15.29 -12.51
C GLN A 37 -5.13 -16.08 -11.92
N ALA A 38 -4.28 -15.36 -11.21
CA ALA A 38 -3.31 -15.92 -10.30
C ALA A 38 -3.94 -17.16 -9.64
N GLN A 39 -3.31 -18.30 -9.85
CA GLN A 39 -3.38 -19.41 -8.93
C GLN A 39 -2.92 -18.85 -7.57
N SER A 40 -3.83 -18.21 -6.84
CA SER A 40 -3.76 -18.23 -5.39
C SER A 40 -3.82 -19.69 -5.07
N TYR A 41 -2.66 -20.28 -4.81
CA TYR A 41 -2.48 -21.64 -4.36
C TYR A 41 -3.54 -21.92 -3.29
N GLN A 42 -4.63 -22.55 -3.72
CA GLN A 42 -5.44 -23.38 -2.87
C GLN A 42 -4.49 -24.47 -2.43
N LEU A 43 -3.93 -24.30 -1.23
CA LEU A 43 -3.47 -25.44 -0.46
C LEU A 43 -4.73 -26.22 -0.06
N ALA A 44 -5.26 -26.97 -1.02
CA ALA A 44 -6.24 -28.01 -0.78
C ALA A 44 -5.59 -29.04 0.14
N GLY A 45 -6.23 -29.30 1.28
CA GLY A 45 -5.82 -30.38 2.17
C GLY A 45 -6.14 -30.20 3.65
N ALA A 46 -6.77 -29.11 4.08
CA ALA A 46 -7.49 -29.10 5.34
C ALA A 46 -8.98 -29.15 5.01
N LYS A 47 -9.53 -30.36 5.02
CA LYS A 47 -10.95 -30.60 5.24
C LYS A 47 -11.36 -29.69 6.40
N ILE A 48 -12.04 -28.57 6.10
CA ILE A 48 -12.64 -27.69 7.10
C ILE A 48 -13.85 -28.46 7.61
N GLU A 49 -13.57 -29.44 8.45
CA GLU A 49 -14.56 -29.98 9.36
C GLU A 49 -14.89 -28.82 10.29
N ASN A 50 -16.13 -28.36 10.15
CA ASN A 50 -16.63 -27.09 10.62
C ASN A 50 -16.86 -27.12 12.15
N ASP A 51 -15.85 -27.52 12.91
CA ASP A 51 -15.77 -27.34 14.36
C ASP A 51 -15.39 -25.88 14.66
N SER A 52 -16.17 -24.95 14.09
CA SER A 52 -15.96 -23.49 14.09
C SER A 52 -16.05 -22.83 15.47
N SER A 53 -15.93 -23.59 16.56
CA SER A 53 -15.96 -23.07 17.93
C SER A 53 -14.56 -22.85 18.51
N ASN A 54 -13.49 -23.20 17.80
CA ASN A 54 -12.12 -23.15 18.34
C ASN A 54 -11.34 -21.94 17.82
N ALA A 55 -10.75 -21.20 18.76
CA ALA A 55 -9.77 -20.17 18.47
C ALA A 55 -8.61 -20.76 17.68
N HIS A 56 -8.10 -20.03 16.69
CA HIS A 56 -7.09 -20.53 15.78
C HIS A 56 -6.18 -19.40 15.29
N TRP A 57 -5.09 -19.76 14.62
CA TRP A 57 -4.19 -18.79 13.98
C TRP A 57 -3.97 -19.16 12.51
N ARG A 58 -3.64 -18.16 11.69
CA ARG A 58 -3.25 -18.36 10.29
C ARG A 58 -2.02 -17.54 9.94
N ILE A 59 -1.24 -18.05 8.99
CA ILE A 59 -0.06 -17.37 8.45
C ILE A 59 -0.31 -17.10 6.96
N LEU A 60 -0.22 -15.85 6.57
CA LEU A 60 -0.33 -15.40 5.19
C LEU A 60 1.03 -14.91 4.75
N THR A 61 1.60 -15.50 3.70
CA THR A 61 2.88 -15.05 3.15
C THR A 61 2.70 -14.57 1.73
N ASN A 62 2.99 -13.28 1.52
CA ASN A 62 3.05 -12.71 0.19
C ASN A 62 4.49 -12.76 -0.31
N ALA A 63 4.75 -13.65 -1.28
CA ALA A 63 6.06 -13.84 -1.88
C ALA A 63 6.53 -12.61 -2.69
N ALA A 64 5.60 -11.92 -3.36
CA ALA A 64 5.92 -10.74 -4.16
C ALA A 64 6.43 -9.58 -3.30
N THR A 65 5.79 -9.34 -2.16
CA THR A 65 6.19 -8.29 -1.21
C THR A 65 7.14 -8.79 -0.12
N ARG A 66 7.54 -10.07 -0.15
CA ARG A 66 8.32 -10.75 0.90
C ARG A 66 7.81 -10.46 2.32
N ARG A 67 6.50 -10.44 2.52
CA ARG A 67 5.87 -10.09 3.80
C ARG A 67 5.08 -11.29 4.31
N THR A 68 5.39 -11.69 5.54
CA THR A 68 4.60 -12.69 6.27
C THR A 68 3.72 -11.99 7.29
N GLN A 69 2.47 -12.42 7.43
CA GLN A 69 1.50 -11.88 8.35
C GLN A 69 0.93 -13.03 9.17
N VAL A 70 0.95 -12.88 10.49
CA VAL A 70 0.41 -13.88 11.43
C VAL A 70 -0.83 -13.27 12.08
N GLN A 71 -1.95 -13.97 11.98
CA GLN A 71 -3.24 -13.52 12.50
C GLN A 71 -3.79 -14.54 13.48
N PHE A 72 -4.28 -14.07 14.61
CA PHE A 72 -4.87 -14.89 15.67
C PHE A 72 -6.36 -14.54 15.79
N PHE A 73 -7.19 -15.57 15.79
CA PHE A 73 -8.64 -15.46 15.81
C PHE A 73 -9.20 -16.11 17.08
N GLY A 74 -10.22 -15.46 17.65
CA GLY A 74 -10.98 -16.00 18.76
C GLY A 74 -11.96 -17.09 18.33
N ARG A 75 -12.79 -17.53 19.27
CA ARG A 75 -13.83 -18.54 19.03
C ARG A 75 -14.86 -18.07 18.00
N ASP A 76 -15.19 -16.78 18.03
CA ASP A 76 -16.18 -16.16 17.13
C ASP A 76 -15.58 -15.66 15.82
N GLN A 77 -14.40 -16.18 15.43
CA GLN A 77 -13.62 -15.70 14.29
C GLN A 77 -13.25 -14.21 14.33
N GLN A 78 -13.34 -13.58 15.50
CA GLN A 78 -12.88 -12.21 15.71
C GLN A 78 -11.35 -12.16 15.70
N LEU A 79 -10.76 -11.25 14.91
CA LEU A 79 -9.32 -11.02 14.90
C LEU A 79 -8.88 -10.44 16.25
N LEU A 80 -8.07 -11.18 17.01
CA LEU A 80 -7.57 -10.78 18.32
C LEU A 80 -6.22 -10.08 18.23
N TYR A 81 -5.36 -10.54 17.31
CA TYR A 81 -4.01 -10.01 17.14
C TYR A 81 -3.51 -10.24 15.72
N GLU A 82 -2.71 -9.30 15.24
CA GLU A 82 -2.06 -9.35 13.94
C GLU A 82 -0.63 -8.84 14.04
N GLU A 83 0.32 -9.63 13.52
CA GLU A 83 1.73 -9.27 13.42
C GLU A 83 2.20 -9.34 11.97
N ALA A 84 2.86 -8.28 11.51
CA ALA A 84 3.46 -8.23 10.18
C ALA A 84 4.98 -8.32 10.25
N LEU A 85 5.54 -9.32 9.57
CA LEU A 85 6.96 -9.63 9.54
C LEU A 85 7.51 -9.34 8.14
N PRO A 86 8.07 -8.14 7.90
CA PRO A 86 8.70 -7.81 6.62
C PRO A 86 9.98 -8.62 6.44
N GLU A 87 10.24 -9.05 5.20
CA GLU A 87 11.45 -9.75 4.75
C GLU A 87 11.75 -11.07 5.48
N LYS A 88 10.78 -11.59 6.24
CA LYS A 88 10.89 -12.83 6.98
C LYS A 88 9.88 -13.82 6.44
N TRP A 89 10.30 -15.07 6.28
CA TRP A 89 9.44 -16.21 5.99
C TRP A 89 9.36 -17.11 7.21
N ILE A 90 8.16 -17.51 7.62
CA ILE A 90 7.98 -18.49 8.68
C ILE A 90 7.88 -19.89 8.06
N LYS A 91 8.89 -20.72 8.29
CA LYS A 91 8.80 -22.14 7.95
C LYS A 91 7.83 -22.83 8.91
N GLN A 92 6.70 -23.31 8.40
CA GLN A 92 5.76 -24.09 9.19
C GLN A 92 6.38 -25.45 9.54
N ASN A 93 6.77 -25.60 10.80
CA ASN A 93 7.23 -26.86 11.38
C ASN A 93 6.51 -27.08 12.72
N ARG A 94 6.57 -28.30 13.27
CA ARG A 94 5.88 -28.66 14.52
C ARG A 94 6.28 -27.78 15.71
N LYS A 95 7.54 -27.33 15.78
CA LYS A 95 8.02 -26.46 16.87
C LYS A 95 7.40 -25.07 16.77
N THR A 96 7.35 -24.51 15.57
CA THR A 96 6.74 -23.20 15.30
C THR A 96 5.23 -23.24 15.52
N GLN A 97 4.54 -24.30 15.11
CA GLN A 97 3.11 -24.50 15.39
C GLN A 97 2.84 -24.46 16.91
N LYS A 98 3.57 -25.25 17.70
CA LYS A 98 3.46 -25.23 19.18
C LYS A 98 3.73 -23.85 19.79
N GLN A 99 4.67 -23.09 19.23
CA GLN A 99 4.94 -21.73 19.70
C GLN A 99 3.76 -20.80 19.43
N LEU A 100 3.14 -20.90 18.26
CA LEU A 100 1.95 -20.11 17.91
C LEU A 100 0.74 -20.53 18.75
N ASP A 101 0.55 -21.82 19.02
CA ASP A 101 -0.50 -22.31 19.92
C ASP A 101 -0.31 -21.80 21.36
N LYS A 102 0.93 -21.79 21.84
CA LYS A 102 1.28 -21.21 23.15
C LYS A 102 0.99 -19.70 23.18
N LEU A 103 1.30 -18.98 22.11
CA LEU A 103 1.04 -17.55 22.02
C LEU A 103 -0.47 -17.27 21.96
N LEU A 104 -1.23 -18.05 21.19
CA LEU A 104 -2.69 -17.97 21.14
C LEU A 104 -3.31 -18.17 22.54
N SER A 105 -2.88 -19.20 23.28
CA SER A 105 -3.37 -19.45 24.63
C SER A 105 -3.04 -18.31 25.61
N GLN A 106 -1.87 -17.67 25.46
CA GLN A 106 -1.53 -16.46 26.22
C GLN A 106 -2.43 -15.26 25.87
N ILE A 107 -2.70 -15.01 24.59
CA ILE A 107 -3.61 -13.93 24.16
C ILE A 107 -5.00 -14.15 24.74
N LEU A 108 -5.54 -15.37 24.64
CA LEU A 108 -6.85 -15.72 25.17
C LEU A 108 -6.91 -15.57 26.70
N ALA A 109 -5.86 -15.98 27.40
CA ALA A 109 -5.76 -15.81 28.86
C ALA A 109 -5.73 -14.32 29.27
N ASN A 110 -5.02 -13.47 28.52
CA ASN A 110 -4.93 -12.04 28.82
C ASN A 110 -6.22 -11.28 28.49
N GLN A 111 -6.96 -11.68 27.46
CA GLN A 111 -8.31 -11.13 27.22
C GLN A 111 -9.26 -11.39 28.39
N LEU A 112 -9.18 -12.57 28.99
CA LEU A 112 -9.96 -12.90 30.20
C LEU A 112 -9.58 -12.01 31.39
N LEU A 113 -8.34 -11.52 31.46
CA LEU A 113 -7.92 -10.56 32.48
C LEU A 113 -8.46 -9.16 32.18
N ILE A 114 -8.34 -8.68 30.94
CA ILE A 114 -8.85 -7.36 30.55
C ILE A 114 -10.37 -7.27 30.72
N ALA A 115 -11.11 -8.34 30.38
CA ALA A 115 -12.56 -8.40 30.60
C ALA A 115 -12.97 -8.37 32.09
N ARG A 116 -12.05 -8.66 33.01
CA ARG A 116 -12.28 -8.63 34.46
C ARG A 116 -11.75 -7.37 35.13
N LEU A 117 -10.89 -6.60 34.45
CA LEU A 117 -10.45 -5.30 34.93
C LEU A 117 -11.62 -4.33 34.72
N LYS A 118 -12.24 -3.89 35.81
CA LYS A 118 -13.12 -2.72 35.79
C LYS A 118 -12.27 -1.52 35.39
N THR A 119 -12.35 -1.14 34.13
CA THR A 119 -11.79 0.11 33.64
C THR A 119 -12.67 1.24 34.16
N GLU A 120 -12.09 2.10 34.98
CA GLU A 120 -12.73 3.34 35.44
C GLU A 120 -12.50 4.41 34.37
N ASP A 121 -13.52 5.23 34.09
CA ASP A 121 -13.41 6.28 33.08
C ASP A 121 -12.32 7.27 33.46
N LEU A 122 -11.41 7.56 32.52
CA LEU A 122 -10.38 8.57 32.75
C LEU A 122 -11.07 9.92 33.04
N PRO A 123 -10.60 10.65 34.07
CA PRO A 123 -11.20 11.93 34.43
C PRO A 123 -11.15 12.90 33.24
N PRO A 124 -12.21 13.69 33.03
CA PRO A 124 -12.29 14.63 31.92
C PRO A 124 -11.09 15.58 31.96
N LYS A 125 -10.34 15.61 30.85
CA LYS A 125 -9.18 16.49 30.69
C LYS A 125 -9.64 17.93 30.94
N LEU A 126 -9.03 18.60 31.93
CA LEU A 126 -9.34 19.99 32.23
C LEU A 126 -9.10 20.86 30.98
N PRO A 127 -9.94 21.88 30.74
CA PRO A 127 -9.74 22.82 29.64
C PRO A 127 -8.42 23.56 29.85
N ASP A 128 -7.54 23.47 28.87
CA ASP A 128 -6.25 24.17 28.86
C ASP A 128 -6.49 25.69 28.91
N PRO A 129 -5.79 26.46 29.77
CA PRO A 129 -6.03 27.88 29.95
C PRO A 129 -5.68 28.68 28.69
N VAL A 130 -6.63 29.52 28.24
CA VAL A 130 -6.51 30.39 27.07
C VAL A 130 -5.56 31.55 27.39
N PRO A 131 -4.43 31.71 26.69
CA PRO A 131 -3.54 32.85 26.91
C PRO A 131 -3.93 34.02 25.99
N THR A 132 -4.24 35.16 26.61
CA THR A 132 -4.43 36.46 25.97
C THR A 132 -3.06 37.03 25.57
N TYR A 133 -2.82 37.24 24.27
CA TYR A 133 -1.62 37.94 23.80
C TYR A 133 -1.97 39.20 23.00
N LEU A 134 -1.39 40.31 23.46
CA LEU A 134 -1.29 41.59 22.77
C LEU A 134 -0.19 41.52 21.69
N ASN A 135 -0.44 42.24 20.59
CA ASN A 135 0.37 42.33 19.39
C ASN A 135 1.85 42.70 19.64
N ALA A 136 2.77 41.88 19.13
CA ALA A 136 4.11 42.30 18.74
C ALA A 136 4.63 41.37 17.64
N SER A 137 5.10 41.99 16.57
CA SER A 137 5.64 41.38 15.36
C SER A 137 6.82 40.45 15.64
N GLN A 138 6.88 39.36 14.88
CA GLN A 138 8.11 38.62 14.56
C GLN A 138 8.82 37.94 15.75
N ASP A 139 8.45 36.68 16.04
CA ASP A 139 9.40 35.58 16.18
C ASP A 139 8.70 34.22 16.31
N SER A 140 9.31 33.23 15.65
CA SER A 140 8.93 31.83 15.58
C SER A 140 9.08 31.09 16.90
N SER A 141 7.97 30.66 17.53
CA SER A 141 8.02 29.69 18.63
C SER A 141 6.67 28.97 18.86
N SER A 142 6.12 28.34 17.83
CA SER A 142 5.17 27.24 18.06
C SER A 142 5.96 26.00 18.45
N ASN A 143 5.53 25.25 19.46
CA ASN A 143 6.07 23.99 19.99
C ASN A 143 6.33 22.92 18.90
N SER A 144 7.28 23.16 18.01
CA SER A 144 7.78 22.21 17.04
C SER A 144 8.62 21.23 17.85
N GLY A 145 8.17 19.97 17.94
CA GLY A 145 9.07 18.91 18.36
C GLY A 145 10.36 18.99 17.55
N SER A 146 11.46 18.51 18.11
CA SER A 146 12.81 18.70 17.56
C SER A 146 13.08 17.87 16.28
N TYR A 147 12.03 17.48 15.57
CA TYR A 147 12.08 16.67 14.37
C TYR A 147 12.09 17.50 13.09
N SER A 148 12.75 16.97 12.06
CA SER A 148 12.83 17.55 10.73
C SER A 148 12.35 16.51 9.70
N VAL A 149 11.70 16.98 8.63
CA VAL A 149 11.34 16.13 7.49
C VAL A 149 11.80 16.84 6.23
N HIS A 150 12.52 16.13 5.38
CA HIS A 150 12.98 16.62 4.09
C HIS A 150 12.72 15.56 3.03
N ALA A 151 12.11 15.99 1.92
CA ALA A 151 11.93 15.16 0.74
C ALA A 151 12.55 15.85 -0.47
N THR A 152 13.33 15.11 -1.25
CA THR A 152 13.93 15.57 -2.50
C THR A 152 13.73 14.53 -3.59
N ILE A 153 13.68 14.97 -4.85
CA ILE A 153 13.56 14.08 -6.00
C ILE A 153 14.59 14.46 -7.06
N ASN A 154 15.21 13.45 -7.68
CA ASN A 154 16.15 13.66 -8.78
C ASN A 154 15.46 13.51 -10.15
N ALA A 155 16.20 13.78 -11.23
CA ALA A 155 15.70 13.64 -12.61
C ALA A 155 15.29 12.18 -12.95
N ASP A 156 15.91 11.18 -12.32
CA ASP A 156 15.63 9.75 -12.54
C ASP A 156 14.43 9.21 -11.73
N ALA A 157 13.57 10.10 -11.23
CA ALA A 157 12.41 9.74 -10.41
C ALA A 157 12.76 8.97 -9.11
N LYS A 158 13.95 9.19 -8.54
CA LYS A 158 14.33 8.66 -7.22
C LYS A 158 13.98 9.70 -6.16
N LEU A 159 12.98 9.36 -5.35
CA LEU A 159 12.54 10.12 -4.19
C LEU A 159 13.39 9.75 -2.98
N TYR A 160 13.99 10.75 -2.34
CA TYR A 160 14.73 10.61 -1.10
C TYR A 160 13.93 11.26 0.02
N ILE A 161 13.67 10.50 1.08
CA ILE A 161 12.99 10.98 2.30
C ILE A 161 14.00 10.87 3.43
N VAL A 162 14.23 11.98 4.13
CA VAL A 162 15.06 12.06 5.33
C VAL A 162 14.19 12.57 6.46
N VAL A 163 14.22 11.87 7.60
CA VAL A 163 13.52 12.26 8.82
C VAL A 163 14.51 12.22 9.97
N ASP A 164 14.66 13.35 10.66
CA ASP A 164 15.32 13.43 11.96
C ASP A 164 14.22 13.48 13.02
N ASN A 165 14.26 12.56 13.98
CA ASN A 165 13.23 12.35 15.00
C ASN A 165 13.88 11.95 16.34
N PRO A 166 14.64 12.86 16.96
CA PRO A 166 15.40 12.54 18.18
C PRO A 166 14.52 12.04 19.33
N ASP A 167 13.26 12.50 19.39
CA ASP A 167 12.26 12.10 20.39
C ASP A 167 11.65 10.71 20.11
N ARG A 168 12.02 10.06 19.00
CA ARG A 168 11.55 8.73 18.59
C ARG A 168 10.04 8.59 18.54
N PHE A 169 9.33 9.67 18.17
CA PHE A 169 7.90 9.59 17.94
C PHE A 169 7.60 8.56 16.85
N ARG A 170 6.47 7.86 16.98
CA ARG A 170 5.99 7.00 15.89
C ARG A 170 5.50 7.89 14.75
N TYR A 171 5.97 7.63 13.54
CA TYR A 171 5.55 8.35 12.34
C TYR A 171 5.13 7.41 11.22
N LYS A 172 4.33 7.96 10.30
CA LYS A 172 3.80 7.29 9.12
C LYS A 172 4.30 7.99 7.87
N ILE A 173 4.86 7.24 6.93
CA ILE A 173 5.20 7.72 5.58
C ILE A 173 4.21 7.10 4.60
N GLU A 174 3.59 7.93 3.77
CA GLU A 174 2.60 7.51 2.79
C GLU A 174 2.87 8.22 1.46
N VAL A 175 2.93 7.44 0.36
CA VAL A 175 2.97 7.99 -1.00
C VAL A 175 1.64 7.68 -1.65
N VAL A 176 1.01 8.72 -2.18
CA VAL A 176 -0.34 8.69 -2.74
C VAL A 176 -0.27 9.08 -4.21
N ASP A 177 -0.99 8.34 -5.07
CA ASP A 177 -1.12 8.69 -6.48
C ASP A 177 -2.12 9.83 -6.72
N HIS A 178 -2.25 10.25 -7.97
CA HIS A 178 -3.20 11.29 -8.39
C HIS A 178 -4.68 10.90 -8.19
N MET A 179 -4.98 9.61 -7.98
CA MET A 179 -6.32 9.10 -7.67
C MET A 179 -6.55 8.96 -6.16
N GLU A 180 -5.69 9.55 -5.35
CA GLU A 180 -5.70 9.45 -3.88
C GLU A 180 -5.52 8.02 -3.33
N ARG A 181 -4.94 7.11 -4.13
CA ARG A 181 -4.64 5.74 -3.69
C ARG A 181 -3.24 5.67 -3.09
N SER A 182 -3.15 5.09 -1.91
CA SER A 182 -1.87 4.82 -1.25
C SER A 182 -1.10 3.75 -2.03
N VAL A 183 -0.04 4.15 -2.73
CA VAL A 183 0.87 3.24 -3.45
C VAL A 183 2.04 2.78 -2.56
N TYR A 184 2.32 3.49 -1.48
CA TYR A 184 3.34 3.13 -0.49
C TYR A 184 2.90 3.57 0.90
N LYS A 185 3.13 2.71 1.90
CA LYS A 185 2.82 3.01 3.30
C LYS A 185 3.78 2.31 4.24
N GLU A 186 4.37 3.07 5.16
CA GLU A 186 5.30 2.56 6.16
C GLU A 186 5.07 3.24 7.51
N PHE A 187 5.28 2.50 8.60
CA PHE A 187 5.25 3.00 9.97
C PHE A 187 6.60 2.68 10.63
N THR A 188 7.16 3.66 11.32
CA THR A 188 8.50 3.57 11.93
C THR A 188 8.60 4.53 13.12
N SER A 189 9.62 4.36 13.95
CA SER A 189 9.95 5.22 15.09
C SER A 189 11.46 5.43 15.23
N HIS A 190 12.21 5.28 14.13
CA HIS A 190 13.65 5.51 14.12
C HIS A 190 13.97 6.99 14.40
N ASP A 191 15.09 7.22 15.06
CA ASP A 191 15.62 8.55 15.38
C ASP A 191 16.22 9.25 14.17
N HIS A 192 16.91 8.51 13.29
CA HIS A 192 17.32 8.98 11.97
C HIS A 192 16.85 7.99 10.91
N TYR A 193 16.14 8.50 9.90
CA TYR A 193 15.59 7.66 8.84
C TYR A 193 15.90 8.23 7.47
N ARG A 194 16.38 7.36 6.59
CA ARG A 194 16.67 7.69 5.20
C ARG A 194 16.11 6.61 4.29
N ARG A 195 15.22 7.00 3.37
CA ARG A 195 14.61 6.08 2.40
C ARG A 195 14.78 6.60 0.99
N ARG A 196 15.15 5.69 0.10
CA ARG A 196 15.14 5.91 -1.36
C ARG A 196 14.00 5.10 -1.95
N LEU A 197 13.10 5.78 -2.65
CA LEU A 197 11.97 5.18 -3.36
C LEU A 197 12.11 5.47 -4.86
N ASP A 198 11.83 4.46 -5.68
CA ASP A 198 11.72 4.62 -7.12
C ASP A 198 10.28 4.90 -7.51
N VAL A 199 9.99 6.13 -7.94
CA VAL A 199 8.63 6.54 -8.32
C VAL A 199 8.40 6.52 -9.83
N SER A 200 9.41 6.14 -10.62
CA SER A 200 9.28 6.00 -12.08
C SER A 200 8.17 5.04 -12.55
N PRO A 201 7.88 3.89 -11.88
CA PRO A 201 6.85 2.97 -12.36
C PRO A 201 5.44 3.39 -11.95
N LEU A 202 5.27 4.46 -11.17
CA LEU A 202 3.96 4.87 -10.67
C LEU A 202 3.17 5.60 -11.76
N PRO A 203 1.87 5.27 -11.94
CA PRO A 203 1.05 5.91 -12.97
C PRO A 203 0.67 7.35 -12.59
N GLY A 204 0.65 8.21 -13.61
CA GLY A 204 0.17 9.60 -13.53
C GLY A 204 1.27 10.65 -13.46
N ASP A 205 0.84 11.91 -13.51
CA ASP A 205 1.73 13.07 -13.62
C ASP A 205 1.98 13.77 -12.28
N SER A 206 1.28 13.35 -11.23
CA SER A 206 1.45 13.89 -9.89
C SER A 206 1.35 12.82 -8.80
N LEU A 207 2.16 13.01 -7.77
CA LEU A 207 2.22 12.16 -6.58
C LEU A 207 2.27 13.06 -5.34
N ARG A 208 1.79 12.54 -4.21
CA ARG A 208 1.85 13.26 -2.94
C ARG A 208 2.57 12.39 -1.90
N VAL A 209 3.59 12.95 -1.27
CA VAL A 209 4.27 12.32 -0.13
C VAL A 209 3.75 12.96 1.14
N ILE A 210 3.30 12.13 2.08
CA ILE A 210 2.71 12.57 3.34
C ILE A 210 3.51 11.89 4.46
N VAL A 211 4.16 12.70 5.30
CA VAL A 211 4.83 12.23 6.52
C VAL A 211 4.06 12.77 7.72
N GLY A 212 3.46 11.88 8.50
CA GLY A 212 2.73 12.23 9.71
C GLY A 212 3.53 11.88 10.96
N ILE A 213 3.85 12.87 11.80
CA ILE A 213 4.62 12.72 13.04
C ILE A 213 4.04 13.63 14.11
N ASN A 214 3.76 13.09 15.30
CA ASN A 214 3.23 13.85 16.44
C ASN A 214 2.11 14.86 16.08
N ASN A 215 1.06 14.38 15.40
CA ASN A 215 -0.08 15.16 14.87
C ASN A 215 0.26 16.24 13.81
N GLN A 216 1.52 16.42 13.46
CA GLN A 216 1.93 17.25 12.34
C GLN A 216 1.99 16.43 11.05
N ARG A 217 1.70 17.08 9.92
CA ARG A 217 1.74 16.47 8.59
C ARG A 217 2.62 17.30 7.67
N PHE A 218 3.65 16.67 7.11
CA PHE A 218 4.50 17.23 6.08
C PHE A 218 4.03 16.69 4.73
N ILE A 219 3.60 17.58 3.85
CA ILE A 219 3.03 17.21 2.56
C ILE A 219 3.94 17.76 1.46
N TYR A 220 4.40 16.87 0.57
CA TYR A 220 5.18 17.24 -0.60
C TYR A 220 4.43 16.81 -1.86
N ASN A 221 4.17 17.77 -2.74
CA ASN A 221 3.63 17.49 -4.06
C ASN A 221 4.78 17.27 -5.04
N ILE A 222 4.75 16.15 -5.73
CA ILE A 222 5.69 15.81 -6.80
C ILE A 222 4.92 15.89 -8.11
N LYS A 223 5.43 16.67 -9.06
CA LYS A 223 4.87 16.77 -10.41
C LYS A 223 5.90 16.35 -11.45
N LYS A 224 5.49 15.49 -12.37
CA LYS A 224 6.23 15.10 -13.57
C LYS A 224 6.03 16.16 -14.64
N GLN A 225 7.11 16.70 -15.19
CA GLN A 225 7.06 17.65 -16.31
C GLN A 225 7.10 16.87 -17.62
N ASN A 226 6.05 17.01 -18.43
CA ASN A 226 5.82 16.22 -19.65
C ASN A 226 6.92 16.32 -20.71
N THR A 227 7.68 17.42 -20.74
CA THR A 227 8.61 17.70 -21.85
C THR A 227 9.99 17.06 -21.67
N LYS A 228 10.40 16.66 -20.45
CA LYS A 228 11.77 16.21 -20.18
C LYS A 228 11.91 15.10 -19.12
N SER A 229 10.83 14.40 -18.76
CA SER A 229 10.83 13.45 -17.63
C SER A 229 11.42 14.04 -16.35
N THR A 230 11.34 15.36 -16.20
CA THR A 230 11.92 16.07 -15.06
C THR A 230 10.87 16.12 -13.96
N TYR A 231 11.28 15.89 -12.72
CA TYR A 231 10.40 15.95 -11.57
C TYR A 231 10.64 17.23 -10.80
N SER A 232 9.56 17.81 -10.30
CA SER A 232 9.60 18.95 -9.38
C SER A 232 8.90 18.56 -8.09
N ILE A 233 9.46 19.00 -6.95
CA ILE A 233 8.89 18.77 -5.63
C ILE A 233 8.61 20.11 -4.97
N GLN A 234 7.42 20.25 -4.39
CA GLN A 234 7.00 21.44 -3.66
C GLN A 234 6.46 21.02 -2.30
N GLN A 235 7.07 21.54 -1.22
CA GLN A 235 6.51 21.40 0.12
C GLN A 235 5.27 22.27 0.24
N MET A 236 4.17 21.67 0.66
CA MET A 236 2.96 22.39 1.04
C MET A 236 3.03 22.68 2.54
N VAL A 237 2.80 23.94 2.92
CA VAL A 237 2.55 24.29 4.30
C VAL A 237 1.19 23.69 4.65
N ALA A 238 1.18 22.68 5.52
CA ALA A 238 -0.08 22.11 6.00
C ALA A 238 -0.81 23.19 6.80
N ALA A 239 -2.05 23.50 6.41
CA ALA A 239 -2.91 24.27 7.29
C ALA A 239 -3.09 23.47 8.58
N SER A 240 -2.65 24.02 9.71
CA SER A 240 -2.92 23.44 11.02
C SER A 240 -4.42 23.23 11.14
N GLN A 241 -4.85 21.97 11.13
CA GLN A 241 -6.24 21.62 11.43
C GLN A 241 -6.40 21.82 12.94
N ASN A 242 -6.81 23.04 13.33
CA ASN A 242 -7.30 23.31 14.67
C ASN A 242 -8.57 22.47 14.83
N ASN A 243 -8.49 21.42 15.63
CA ASN A 243 -9.58 20.56 16.00
C ASN A 243 -9.63 20.47 17.52
#